data_AF-A0A7C5L513-F1
#
_entry.id   AF-A0A7C5L513-F1
#
_cell.length_a   1.000
_cell.length_b   1.000
_cell.length_c   1.000
_cell.angle_alpha   90.00
_cell.angle_beta   90.00
_cell.angle_gamma   90.00
#
_symmetry.space_group_name_H-M   'P 1'
#
loop_
_entity.id
_entity.type
_entity.pdbx_description
1 polymer ?
#
loop_
_entity_poly.entity_id
_entity_poly.type
_entity_poly.pdbx_seq_one_letter_code
_entity_poly.pdbx_strand_id
1 'polypeptide(L)'
;MDPRKIDPDRSCGEIYQPVCGCNGKTYPNRCEAQKAGVKHFAEGPCNPCQDPNAIRIQPCPDIYAPVCGCDGKTYTNSCAARNAGLKSWTDGPCNE
;
A
#
# COMPACT_ATOMS: atom_id res chain seq x y z
N MET A 1 13.79 0.26 1.43
CA MET A 1 14.38 1.25 2.38
C MET A 1 15.83 1.51 2.04
N ASP A 2 16.37 2.67 2.42
CA ASP A 2 17.82 2.93 2.33
C ASP A 2 18.32 3.50 3.66
N PRO A 3 18.99 2.69 4.51
CA PRO A 3 19.48 3.13 5.81
C PRO A 3 20.43 4.34 5.73
N ARG A 4 21.14 4.51 4.60
CA ARG A 4 22.06 5.64 4.39
C ARG A 4 21.33 6.97 4.15
N LYS A 5 20.01 6.93 3.96
CA LYS A 5 19.16 8.12 3.76
C LYS A 5 18.31 8.47 4.99
N ILE A 6 18.56 7.82 6.12
CA ILE A 6 17.97 8.24 7.39
C ILE A 6 18.61 9.58 7.76
N ASP A 7 17.77 10.59 7.99
CA ASP A 7 18.18 11.95 8.28
C ASP A 7 17.45 12.43 9.54
N PRO A 8 17.99 12.18 10.75
CA PRO A 8 17.31 12.52 12.00
C PRO A 8 17.17 14.03 12.21
N ASP A 9 18.03 14.84 11.58
CA ASP A 9 18.06 16.31 11.72
C ASP A 9 17.05 17.01 10.80
N ARG A 10 16.50 16.30 9.81
CA ARG A 10 15.47 16.84 8.92
C ARG A 10 14.28 17.38 9.71
N SER A 11 14.01 18.68 9.52
CA SER A 11 12.79 19.32 9.99
C SER A 11 11.64 19.03 9.04
N CYS A 12 10.52 18.56 9.57
CA CYS A 12 9.29 18.32 8.83
C CYS A 12 8.18 19.17 9.45
N GLY A 13 7.31 19.72 8.61
CA GLY A 13 6.13 20.45 9.08
C GLY A 13 5.06 19.51 9.64
N GLU A 14 4.18 20.05 10.49
CA GLU A 14 3.06 19.33 11.12
C GLU A 14 1.85 19.18 10.18
N ILE A 15 2.10 18.80 8.92
CA ILE A 15 1.04 18.48 7.97
C ILE A 15 0.66 17.01 8.08
N TYR A 16 -0.63 16.73 8.24
CA TYR A 16 -1.14 15.36 8.28
C TYR A 16 -1.63 14.95 6.88
N GLN A 17 -0.78 14.23 6.17
CA GLN A 17 -1.03 13.66 4.84
C GLN A 17 -0.40 12.26 4.81
N PRO A 18 -1.03 11.27 5.47
CA PRO A 18 -0.37 10.03 5.82
C PRO A 18 0.08 9.25 4.59
N VAL A 19 1.19 8.54 4.75
CA VAL A 19 1.71 7.62 3.73
C VAL A 19 2.10 6.28 4.34
N CYS A 20 1.94 5.20 3.58
CA CYS A 20 2.35 3.87 3.99
C CYS A 20 3.71 3.54 3.38
N GLY A 21 4.75 3.46 4.22
CA GLY A 21 6.09 3.07 3.79
C GLY A 21 6.18 1.59 3.38
N CYS A 22 7.14 1.25 2.52
CA CYS A 22 7.40 -0.15 2.15
C CYS A 22 7.87 -1.05 3.31
N ASN A 23 8.07 -0.50 4.51
CA ASN A 23 8.29 -1.23 5.76
C ASN A 23 6.98 -1.56 6.49
N GLY A 24 5.83 -1.25 5.89
CA GLY A 24 4.53 -1.42 6.56
C GLY A 24 4.29 -0.43 7.69
N LYS A 25 5.06 0.67 7.77
CA LYS A 25 4.84 1.73 8.77
C LYS A 25 4.11 2.92 8.15
N THR A 26 3.05 3.37 8.83
CA THR A 26 2.39 4.64 8.52
C THR A 26 3.24 5.80 9.02
N TYR A 27 3.45 6.78 8.15
CA TYR A 27 4.10 8.05 8.49
C TYR A 27 3.08 9.19 8.40
N PRO A 28 3.14 10.20 9.29
CA PRO A 28 2.20 11.34 9.26
C PRO A 28 2.20 12.09 7.94
N ASN A 29 3.35 12.14 7.26
CA ASN A 29 3.50 12.70 5.94
C ASN A 29 4.72 12.14 5.19
N ARG A 30 4.85 12.53 3.93
CA ARG A 30 5.97 12.16 3.05
C ARG A 30 7.34 12.58 3.61
N CYS A 31 7.43 13.73 4.28
CA CYS A 31 8.68 14.21 4.86
C CYS A 31 9.15 13.27 5.98
N GLU A 32 8.25 12.92 6.90
CA GLU A 32 8.51 11.97 7.99
C GLU A 32 8.90 10.58 7.49
N ALA A 33 8.29 10.11 6.39
CA ALA A 33 8.70 8.87 5.74
C ALA A 33 10.15 8.94 5.22
N GLN A 34 10.47 9.99 4.47
CA GLN A 34 11.80 10.17 3.92
C GLN A 34 12.86 10.38 5.02
N LYS A 35 12.50 11.08 6.10
CA LYS A 35 13.32 11.26 7.32
C LYS A 35 13.78 9.92 7.88
N ALA A 36 12.89 8.93 7.87
CA ALA A 36 13.17 7.55 8.28
C ALA A 36 13.83 6.67 7.20
N GLY A 37 14.34 7.26 6.10
CA GLY A 37 15.00 6.51 5.02
C GLY A 37 14.03 5.76 4.10
N VAL A 38 12.73 6.11 4.12
CA VAL A 38 11.71 5.50 3.25
C VAL A 38 11.68 6.18 1.89
N LYS A 39 12.04 5.42 0.86
CA LYS A 39 12.02 5.87 -0.54
C LYS A 39 10.73 5.58 -1.28
N HIS A 40 10.07 4.48 -0.91
CA HIS A 40 8.85 4.00 -1.57
C HIS A 40 7.74 3.96 -0.54
N PHE A 41 6.66 4.66 -0.84
CA PHE A 41 5.48 4.73 -0.02
C PHE A 41 4.24 4.92 -0.89
N ALA A 42 3.11 4.39 -0.44
CA ALA A 42 1.79 4.63 -1.01
C ALA A 42 1.07 5.76 -0.27
N GLU A 43 0.12 6.41 -0.91
CA GLU A 43 -0.72 7.41 -0.26
C GLU A 43 -1.70 6.76 0.74
N GLY A 44 -1.97 7.47 1.83
CA GLY A 44 -2.82 6.98 2.92
C GLY A 44 -2.06 6.17 3.99
N PRO A 45 -2.71 5.87 5.11
CA PRO A 45 -2.13 5.02 6.15
C PRO A 45 -1.94 3.58 5.66
N CYS A 46 -1.04 2.84 6.29
CA CYS A 46 -0.91 1.42 6.02
C CYS A 46 -2.21 0.69 6.36
N ASN A 47 -2.68 -0.10 5.40
CA ASN A 47 -3.83 -0.96 5.58
C ASN A 47 -3.32 -2.35 6.00
N PRO A 48 -3.76 -2.94 7.13
CA PRO A 48 -3.38 -4.30 7.52
C PRO A 48 -3.70 -5.33 6.42
N CYS A 49 -4.67 -5.03 5.55
CA CYS A 49 -5.04 -5.83 4.40
C CYS A 49 -4.09 -5.82 3.22
N GLN A 50 -3.20 -4.84 3.15
CA GLN A 50 -2.31 -4.64 2.02
C GLN A 50 -0.86 -4.80 2.47
N ASP A 51 -0.07 -5.50 1.66
CA ASP A 51 1.38 -5.52 1.77
C ASP A 51 1.97 -4.68 0.64
N PRO A 52 2.56 -3.50 0.94
CA PRO A 52 3.21 -2.66 -0.06
C PRO A 52 4.33 -3.37 -0.83
N ASN A 53 4.96 -4.41 -0.25
CA ASN A 53 6.00 -5.19 -0.93
C ASN A 53 5.43 -6.25 -1.87
N ALA A 54 4.15 -6.60 -1.73
CA ALA A 54 3.46 -7.54 -2.60
C ALA A 54 2.87 -6.87 -3.86
N ILE A 55 2.79 -5.54 -3.87
CA ILE A 55 2.34 -4.76 -5.03
C ILE A 55 3.27 -5.04 -6.22
N ARG A 56 2.66 -5.41 -7.35
CA ARG A 56 3.38 -5.87 -8.53
C ARG A 56 2.60 -5.51 -9.79
N ILE A 57 3.33 -5.33 -10.88
CA ILE A 57 2.76 -5.08 -12.21
C ILE A 57 3.05 -6.33 -13.05
N GLN A 58 2.24 -7.38 -12.86
CA GLN A 58 2.28 -8.58 -13.71
C GLN A 58 1.06 -8.61 -14.64
N PRO A 59 1.19 -9.16 -15.86
CA PRO A 59 0.04 -9.38 -16.72
C PRO A 59 -1.00 -10.25 -16.01
N CYS A 60 -2.25 -9.84 -16.07
CA CYS A 60 -3.38 -10.62 -15.60
C CYS A 60 -4.21 -11.09 -16.80
N PRO A 61 -4.80 -12.30 -16.73
CA PRO A 61 -5.75 -12.72 -17.75
C PRO A 61 -6.96 -11.78 -17.74
N ASP A 62 -7.51 -11.53 -18.92
CA ASP A 62 -8.71 -10.72 -19.10
C ASP A 62 -9.97 -11.56 -18.82
N ILE A 63 -10.06 -12.05 -17.58
CA ILE A 63 -11.17 -12.86 -17.08
C ILE A 63 -11.90 -12.05 -16.02
N TYR A 64 -13.22 -11.90 -16.19
CA TYR A 64 -14.08 -11.30 -15.19
C TYR A 64 -14.53 -12.36 -14.17
N ALA A 65 -13.91 -12.35 -13.00
CA ALA A 65 -14.20 -13.25 -11.89
C ALA A 65 -14.00 -12.48 -10.58
N PRO A 66 -14.93 -11.58 -10.23
CA PRO A 66 -14.69 -10.54 -9.24
C PRO A 66 -14.42 -11.11 -7.86
N VAL A 67 -13.59 -10.40 -7.10
CA VAL A 67 -13.28 -10.73 -5.71
C VAL A 67 -13.40 -9.49 -4.83
N CYS A 68 -13.85 -9.67 -3.59
CA CYS A 68 -13.91 -8.61 -2.58
C CYS A 68 -12.62 -8.68 -1.77
N GLY A 69 -11.77 -7.67 -1.95
CA GLY A 69 -10.55 -7.51 -1.18
C GLY A 69 -10.85 -7.25 0.29
N CYS A 70 -9.95 -7.64 1.19
CA CYS A 70 -10.15 -7.31 2.60
C CYS A 70 -10.02 -5.80 2.90
N ASP A 71 -9.59 -5.01 1.91
CA ASP A 71 -9.68 -3.54 1.92
C ASP A 71 -11.07 -3.00 1.56
N GLY A 72 -12.06 -3.88 1.35
CA GLY A 72 -13.44 -3.52 1.02
C GLY A 72 -13.64 -3.10 -0.43
N LYS A 73 -12.67 -3.33 -1.32
CA LYS A 73 -12.78 -2.99 -2.74
C LYS A 73 -13.01 -4.23 -3.59
N THR A 74 -13.86 -4.08 -4.62
CA THR A 74 -14.06 -5.11 -5.63
C THR A 74 -12.95 -5.04 -6.68
N TYR A 75 -12.30 -6.17 -6.94
CA TYR A 75 -11.30 -6.33 -8.00
C TYR A 75 -11.86 -7.20 -9.11
N THR A 76 -11.50 -6.91 -10.36
CA THR A 76 -11.95 -7.62 -11.57
C THR A 76 -11.71 -9.13 -11.50
N ASN A 77 -10.57 -9.52 -10.90
CA ASN A 77 -10.25 -10.89 -10.59
C ASN A 77 -9.19 -10.99 -9.49
N SER A 78 -8.93 -12.22 -9.04
CA SER A 78 -7.93 -12.54 -8.02
C SER A 78 -6.50 -12.15 -8.42
N CYS A 79 -6.18 -12.11 -9.72
CA CYS A 79 -4.88 -11.61 -10.19
C CYS A 79 -4.75 -10.10 -9.95
N ALA A 80 -5.79 -9.32 -10.26
CA ALA A 80 -5.82 -7.89 -9.98
C ALA A 80 -5.72 -7.59 -8.46
N ALA A 81 -6.44 -8.35 -7.62
CA ALA A 81 -6.34 -8.24 -6.16
C ALA A 81 -4.91 -8.52 -5.64
N ARG A 82 -4.25 -9.56 -6.18
CA ARG A 82 -2.86 -9.88 -5.87
C ARG A 82 -1.89 -8.79 -6.34
N ASN A 83 -2.11 -8.21 -7.51
CA ASN A 83 -1.29 -7.12 -8.03
C ASN A 83 -1.37 -5.86 -7.17
N ALA A 84 -2.53 -5.62 -6.56
CA ALA A 84 -2.72 -4.58 -5.57
C ALA A 84 -2.07 -4.90 -4.21
N GLY A 85 -1.47 -6.08 -4.04
CA GLY A 85 -0.78 -6.46 -2.81
C GLY A 85 -1.72 -6.86 -1.67
N LEU A 86 -2.96 -7.28 -1.97
CA LEU A 86 -3.89 -7.73 -0.93
C LEU A 86 -3.44 -9.05 -0.31
N LYS A 87 -3.64 -9.19 1.00
CA LYS A 87 -3.33 -10.41 1.76
C LYS A 87 -4.46 -11.44 1.72
N SER A 88 -5.70 -10.99 1.58
CA SER A 88 -6.88 -11.85 1.49
C SER A 88 -8.01 -11.17 0.72
N TRP A 89 -8.89 -12.01 0.17
CA TRP A 89 -10.12 -11.63 -0.52
C TRP A 89 -11.10 -12.81 -0.48
N THR A 90 -12.38 -12.54 -0.74
CA THR A 90 -13.43 -13.54 -0.93
C THR A 90 -13.92 -13.52 -2.37
N ASP A 91 -14.44 -14.65 -2.85
CA ASP A 91 -15.06 -14.72 -4.17
C ASP A 91 -16.35 -13.89 -4.23
N GLY A 92 -16.59 -13.23 -5.37
CA GLY A 92 -17.69 -12.31 -5.58
C GLY A 92 -17.32 -10.85 -5.29
N PRO A 93 -18.14 -9.88 -5.76
CA PRO A 93 -17.94 -8.47 -5.46
C PRO A 93 -18.19 -8.17 -3.98
N CYS A 94 -17.70 -7.02 -3.50
CA CYS A 94 -18.08 -6.53 -2.17
C CYS A 94 -19.57 -6.17 -2.14
N ASN A 95 -20.24 -6.52 -1.04
CA ASN A 95 -21.61 -6.11 -0.77
C ASN A 95 -21.51 -4.74 -0.07
N GLU A 96 -21.78 -3.66 -0.82
CA GLU A 96 -21.84 -2.30 -0.27
C GLU A 96 -23.07 -2.10 0.62
#